data_AF-A0A090T8N0-F1
#
_entry.id   AF-A0A090T8N0-F1
#
_cell.length_a   1.000
_cell.length_b   1.000
_cell.length_c   1.000
_cell.angle_alpha   90.00
_cell.angle_beta   90.00
_cell.angle_gamma   90.00
#
_symmetry.space_group_name_H-M   'P 1'
#
loop_
_entity.id
_entity.type
_entity.pdbx_description
1 polymer ?
#
loop_
_entity_poly.entity_id
_entity_poly.type
_entity_poly.pdbx_seq_one_letter_code
_entity_poly.pdbx_strand_id
1 'polypeptide(L)' 'MKIHQISGYIQQIYLAEYPDKLLLLDGASRADVGTILRYIRDD' A
#
# COMPACT_ATOMS: atom_id res chain seq x y z
N MET A 1 -4.32 7.94 -12.93
CA MET A 1 -3.45 7.94 -11.73
C MET A 1 -4.37 7.95 -10.52
N LYS A 2 -4.38 6.86 -9.76
CA LYS A 2 -5.21 6.69 -8.55
C LYS A 2 -4.28 6.50 -7.35
N ILE A 3 -4.65 7.10 -6.23
CA ILE A 3 -3.97 6.87 -4.95
C ILE A 3 -4.87 5.99 -4.10
N HIS A 4 -4.35 4.86 -3.67
CA HIS A 4 -4.98 3.97 -2.70
C HIS A 4 -4.46 4.30 -1.32
N GLN A 5 -5.37 4.26 -0.35
CA GLN A 5 -5.06 4.50 1.05
C GLN A 5 -5.44 3.26 1.87
N ILE A 6 -4.48 2.75 2.63
CA ILE A 6 -4.62 1.54 3.44
C ILE A 6 -4.25 1.89 4.88
N SER A 7 -5.05 1.44 5.85
CA SER A 7 -4.72 1.57 7.27
C SER A 7 -3.49 0.73 7.61
N GLY A 8 -2.36 1.40 7.88
CA GLY A 8 -1.15 0.78 8.40
C GLY A 8 -1.14 0.72 9.93
N TYR A 9 -0.07 0.16 10.47
CA TYR A 9 0.12 -0.07 11.89
C TYR A 9 0.26 1.23 12.71
N ILE A 10 0.99 2.22 12.16
CA ILE A 10 1.22 3.53 12.82
C ILE A 10 0.47 4.65 12.08
N GLN A 11 0.59 4.67 10.76
CA GLN A 11 0.01 5.70 9.89
C GLN A 11 -0.64 5.07 8.65
N GLN A 12 -1.26 5.92 7.83
CA GLN A 12 -1.82 5.50 6.56
C GLN A 12 -0.71 5.17 5.55
N ILE A 13 -0.90 4.08 4.81
CA ILE A 13 -0.04 3.67 3.70
C ILE A 13 -0.66 4.19 2.41
N TYR A 14 0.17 4.81 1.56
CA TYR A 14 -0.27 5.33 0.28
C TYR A 14 0.40 4.58 -0.87
N LEU A 15 -0.41 4.00 -1.76
CA LEU A 15 0.04 3.36 -2.99
C LEU A 15 -0.44 4.16 -4.20
N ALA A 16 0.48 4.55 -5.07
CA ALA A 16 0.13 5.14 -6.36
C ALA A 16 0.02 4.05 -7.43
N GLU A 17 -1.10 4.05 -8.15
CA GLU A 17 -1.37 3.12 -9.24
C GLU A 17 -0.87 3.65 -10.60
N TYR A 18 -0.07 2.82 -11.24
CA TYR A 18 0.38 2.94 -12.62
C TYR A 18 -0.14 1.71 -13.41
N PRO A 19 -0.14 1.76 -14.76
CA PRO A 19 -0.75 0.71 -15.58
C PRO A 19 -0.25 -0.72 -15.32
N ASP A 20 1.00 -0.88 -14.88
CA ASP A 20 1.69 -2.16 -14.72
C ASP A 20 2.34 -2.35 -13.35
N LYS A 21 2.18 -1.38 -12.43
CA LYS A 21 2.86 -1.38 -11.14
C LYS A 21 2.17 -0.51 -10.10
N LEU A 22 2.55 -0.77 -8.85
CA LEU A 22 2.23 0.06 -7.70
C LEU A 22 3.52 0.69 -7.17
N LEU A 23 3.47 1.97 -6.86
CA LEU A 23 4.54 2.67 -6.14
C LEU A 23 4.09 2.89 -4.70
N LEU A 24 4.84 2.32 -3.76
CA LEU A 24 4.71 2.66 -2.35
C LEU A 24 5.30 4.04 -2.10
N LEU A 25 4.44 5.01 -1.82
CA LEU A 25 4.83 6.40 -1.62
C LEU A 25 5.45 6.62 -0.24
N ASP A 26 4.71 6.26 0.80
CA ASP A 26 5.11 6.42 2.19
C ASP A 26 4.17 5.62 3.13
N GLY A 27 4.57 5.53 4.40
CA GLY A 27 3.72 5.11 5.50
C GLY A 27 3.74 3.62 5.82
N ALA A 28 4.63 2.87 5.18
CA ALA A 28 4.83 1.46 5.49
C ALA A 28 6.01 1.24 6.43
N SER A 29 5.82 0.33 7.38
CA SER A 29 6.86 -0.23 8.22
C SER A 29 7.01 -1.73 7.98
N ARG A 30 7.97 -2.36 8.67
CA ARG A 30 8.15 -3.82 8.60
C ARG A 30 6.90 -4.60 9.05
N ALA A 31 6.11 -4.05 9.98
CA ALA A 31 4.88 -4.69 10.43
C ALA A 31 3.78 -4.71 9.34
N ASP A 32 3.84 -3.77 8.39
CA ASP A 32 2.81 -3.56 7.38
C ASP A 32 2.98 -4.44 6.13
N VAL A 33 4.11 -5.13 5.99
CA VAL A 33 4.41 -5.96 4.82
C VAL A 33 3.29 -6.98 4.55
N GLY A 34 2.76 -7.62 5.58
CA GLY A 34 1.65 -8.56 5.44
C GLY A 34 0.36 -7.90 4.96
N THR A 35 0.05 -6.71 5.48
CA THR A 35 -1.14 -5.91 5.10
C THR A 35 -1.05 -5.48 3.63
N ILE A 36 0.10 -4.97 3.20
CA ILE A 36 0.32 -4.54 1.81
C ILE A 36 0.24 -5.73 0.85
N LEU A 37 0.86 -6.86 1.19
CA LEU A 37 0.80 -8.05 0.34
C LEU A 37 -0.63 -8.60 0.20
N ARG A 38 -1.43 -8.54 1.27
CA ARG A 38 -2.84 -8.92 1.24
C ARG A 38 -3.64 -8.00 0.33
N TYR A 39 -3.48 -6.69 0.50
CA TYR A 39 -4.12 -5.69 -0.35
C TYR A 39 -3.82 -5.88 -1.85
N ILE A 40 -2.58 -6.25 -2.20
CA ILE A 40 -2.19 -6.43 -3.62
C ILE A 40 -2.76 -7.71 -4.23
N ARG A 41 -3.00 -8.75 -3.42
CA ARG A 41 -3.33 -10.10 -3.92
C ARG A 41 -4.80 -10.44 -3.82
N ASP A 42 -5.46 -9.97 -2.77
CA ASP A 42 -6.76 -10.48 -2.34
C ASP A 42 -7.89 -9.45 -2.55
N ASP A 43 -7.57 -8.17 -2.79
CA ASP A 43 -8.49 -7.09 -3.22
C ASP A 43 -8.34 -6.77 -4.72
#